data_AF-A0A843I1M6-F1
#
_entry.id   AF-A0A843I1M6-F1
#
_cell.length_a   1.000
_cell.length_b   1.000
_cell.length_c   1.000
_cell.angle_alpha   90.00
_cell.angle_beta   90.00
_cell.angle_gamma   90.00
#
_symmetry.space_group_name_H-M   'P 1'
#
loop_
_entity.id
_entity.type
_entity.pdbx_description
1 polymer ?
#
loop_
_entity_poly.entity_id
_entity_poly.type
_entity_poly.pdbx_seq_one_letter_code
_entity_poly.pdbx_strand_id
1 'polypeptide(L)'
;MKWYTGRGDSGRTSLPSMGEIWKDEQIVDAIGDLDELNSLLGIVGSIYPRLKNELADIQADIFLISSEIAGFNMSFNDSFVTKIEKLIDNYGSTLPPITKFIFPGGHEASAFLHFARAVCRRAERKVVSLYKNGKAKDLHVRYLNRLSSLLFVLAVWVNYIEGVENVEWKGKSK
;
A
#
# COMPACT_ATOMS: atom_id res chain seq x y z
N MET A 1 12.21 -16.28 25.81
CA MET A 1 12.48 -15.88 24.41
C MET A 1 12.97 -14.43 24.46
N LYS A 2 14.14 -14.10 23.89
CA LYS A 2 14.58 -12.69 23.79
C LYS A 2 13.96 -12.11 22.53
N TRP A 3 13.25 -10.99 22.67
CA TRP A 3 12.59 -10.28 21.57
C TRP A 3 13.53 -9.34 20.79
N TYR A 4 14.81 -9.28 21.18
CA TYR A 4 15.85 -8.46 20.56
C TYR A 4 17.17 -9.25 20.43
N THR A 5 17.95 -8.93 19.40
CA THR A 5 19.23 -9.61 19.12
C THR A 5 20.46 -8.74 19.36
N GLY A 6 20.31 -7.40 19.40
CA GLY A 6 21.42 -6.43 19.46
C GLY A 6 22.26 -6.32 18.18
N ARG A 7 22.03 -7.20 17.18
CA ARG A 7 22.83 -7.22 15.93
C ARG A 7 22.70 -5.93 15.11
N GLY A 8 21.60 -5.20 15.28
CA GLY A 8 21.34 -3.97 14.55
C GLY A 8 21.82 -2.70 15.24
N ASP A 9 22.47 -2.79 16.39
CA ASP A 9 22.85 -1.64 17.23
C ASP A 9 23.96 -0.79 16.59
N SER A 10 24.74 -1.39 15.68
CA SER A 10 25.74 -0.69 14.85
C SER A 10 25.13 0.11 13.70
N GLY A 11 23.80 0.15 13.56
CA GLY A 11 23.11 0.78 12.43
C GLY A 11 23.04 -0.09 11.16
N ARG A 12 23.48 -1.35 11.24
CA ARG A 12 23.48 -2.31 10.12
C ARG A 12 22.33 -3.31 10.22
N THR A 13 22.01 -3.94 9.11
CA THR A 13 21.00 -5.02 9.00
C THR A 13 21.43 -6.03 7.95
N SER A 14 20.84 -7.23 7.95
CA SER A 14 21.16 -8.28 6.97
C SER A 14 19.96 -8.60 6.10
N LEU A 15 20.15 -8.59 4.78
CA LEU A 15 19.17 -9.06 3.81
C LEU A 15 19.72 -10.28 3.04
N PRO A 16 18.89 -11.28 2.71
CA PRO A 16 19.29 -12.40 1.87
C PRO A 16 19.95 -11.99 0.54
N SER A 17 19.47 -10.93 -0.11
CA SER A 17 19.96 -10.47 -1.42
C SER A 17 21.27 -9.66 -1.36
N MET A 18 21.64 -9.12 -0.20
CA MET A 18 22.73 -8.13 -0.09
C MET A 18 23.74 -8.44 1.01
N GLY A 19 23.48 -9.41 1.89
CA GLY A 19 24.25 -9.61 3.11
C GLY A 19 24.04 -8.45 4.08
N GLU A 20 25.11 -8.07 4.79
CA GLU A 20 25.06 -7.01 5.80
C GLU A 20 25.25 -5.62 5.20
N ILE A 21 24.25 -4.76 5.37
CA ILE A 21 24.16 -3.41 4.78
C ILE A 21 23.76 -2.36 5.82
N TRP A 22 23.90 -1.09 5.51
CA TRP A 22 23.40 -0.01 6.36
C TRP A 22 21.86 0.09 6.30
N LYS A 23 21.24 0.50 7.41
CA LYS A 23 19.77 0.61 7.52
C LYS A 23 19.17 1.74 6.68
N ASP A 24 19.97 2.68 6.21
CA ASP A 24 19.56 3.79 5.34
C ASP A 24 19.74 3.50 3.85
N GLU A 25 20.18 2.28 3.49
CA GLU A 25 20.23 1.84 2.10
C GLU A 25 18.83 1.83 1.47
N GLN A 26 18.76 2.19 0.18
CA GLN A 26 17.49 2.34 -0.56
C GLN A 26 16.58 1.12 -0.48
N ILE A 27 17.15 -0.09 -0.43
CA ILE A 27 16.41 -1.34 -0.33
C ILE A 27 15.72 -1.50 1.03
N VAL A 28 16.39 -1.12 2.11
CA VAL A 28 15.84 -1.16 3.48
C VAL A 28 14.76 -0.10 3.62
N ASP A 29 15.02 1.09 3.08
CA ASP A 29 14.08 2.21 3.07
C ASP A 29 12.80 1.91 2.29
N ALA A 30 12.89 1.18 1.17
CA ALA A 30 11.72 0.70 0.43
C ALA A 30 10.92 -0.36 1.19
N ILE A 31 11.59 -1.33 1.81
CA ILE A 31 10.94 -2.36 2.66
C ILE A 31 10.26 -1.69 3.86
N GLY A 32 10.88 -0.69 4.48
CA GLY A 32 10.29 0.08 5.58
C GLY A 32 9.02 0.81 5.17
N ASP A 33 8.99 1.44 4.00
CA ASP A 33 7.77 2.09 3.49
C ASP A 33 6.64 1.11 3.18
N LEU A 34 6.99 -0.10 2.72
CA LEU A 34 6.00 -1.17 2.51
C LEU A 34 5.44 -1.67 3.85
N ASP A 35 6.27 -1.77 4.89
CA ASP A 35 5.84 -2.13 6.24
C ASP A 35 4.97 -1.05 6.89
N GLU A 36 5.28 0.23 6.66
CA GLU A 36 4.46 1.36 7.11
C GLU A 36 3.09 1.34 6.42
N LEU A 37 3.04 1.10 5.11
CA LEU A 37 1.79 0.89 4.39
C LEU A 37 1.01 -0.28 4.99
N ASN A 38 1.67 -1.42 5.20
CA ASN A 38 1.07 -2.63 5.74
C ASN A 38 0.43 -2.38 7.12
N SER A 39 1.14 -1.66 7.98
CA SER A 39 0.67 -1.25 9.31
C SER A 39 -0.57 -0.35 9.24
N LEU A 40 -0.60 0.61 8.32
CA LEU A 40 -1.78 1.47 8.09
C LEU A 40 -3.00 0.67 7.64
N LEU A 41 -2.83 -0.34 6.79
CA LEU A 41 -3.96 -1.20 6.39
C LEU A 41 -4.51 -1.99 7.59
N GLY A 42 -3.65 -2.43 8.51
CA GLY A 42 -4.07 -3.07 9.76
C GLY A 42 -4.89 -2.14 10.66
N ILE A 43 -4.55 -0.84 10.71
CA ILE A 43 -5.35 0.17 11.41
C ILE A 43 -6.73 0.29 10.76
N VAL A 44 -6.81 0.45 9.43
CA VAL A 44 -8.09 0.54 8.70
C VAL A 44 -8.95 -0.69 8.94
N GLY A 45 -8.39 -1.90 8.84
CA GLY A 45 -9.11 -3.14 9.08
C GLY A 45 -9.62 -3.30 10.51
N SER A 46 -8.99 -2.63 11.48
CA SER A 46 -9.43 -2.61 12.88
C SER A 46 -10.59 -1.65 13.13
N ILE A 47 -10.56 -0.47 12.52
CA ILE A 47 -11.63 0.53 12.65
C ILE A 47 -12.81 0.28 11.70
N TYR A 48 -12.61 -0.47 10.62
CA TYR A 48 -13.64 -0.78 9.63
C TYR A 48 -13.67 -2.27 9.28
N PRO A 49 -14.27 -3.11 10.14
CA PRO A 49 -14.23 -4.58 10.00
C PRO A 49 -14.79 -5.13 8.69
N ARG A 50 -15.64 -4.36 7.98
CA ARG A 50 -16.21 -4.76 6.68
C ARG A 50 -15.15 -4.93 5.59
N LEU A 51 -13.99 -4.28 5.71
CA LEU A 51 -12.86 -4.42 4.78
C LEU A 51 -11.74 -5.30 5.34
N LYS A 52 -11.91 -5.89 6.54
CA LYS A 52 -10.83 -6.56 7.26
C LYS A 52 -10.20 -7.71 6.46
N ASN A 53 -11.03 -8.52 5.80
CA ASN A 53 -10.54 -9.69 5.07
C ASN A 53 -9.78 -9.27 3.81
N GLU A 54 -10.33 -8.34 3.03
CA GLU A 54 -9.69 -7.80 1.83
C GLU A 54 -8.37 -7.10 2.18
N LEU A 55 -8.34 -6.32 3.27
CA LEU A 55 -7.13 -5.66 3.73
C LEU A 55 -6.08 -6.67 4.22
N ALA A 56 -6.49 -7.73 4.95
CA ALA A 56 -5.56 -8.78 5.38
C ALA A 56 -4.92 -9.51 4.18
N ASP A 57 -5.69 -9.77 3.12
CA ASP A 57 -5.16 -10.31 1.86
C ASP A 57 -4.13 -9.37 1.22
N ILE A 58 -4.40 -8.07 1.18
CA ILE A 58 -3.47 -7.06 0.64
C ILE A 58 -2.22 -6.95 1.53
N GLN A 59 -2.36 -7.04 2.86
CA GLN A 59 -1.23 -7.07 3.79
C GLN A 59 -0.31 -8.28 3.52
N ALA A 60 -0.90 -9.43 3.19
CA ALA A 60 -0.14 -10.61 2.78
C ALA A 60 0.61 -10.36 1.46
N ASP A 61 -0.06 -9.79 0.45
CA ASP A 61 0.57 -9.46 -0.84
C ASP A 61 1.76 -8.48 -0.68
N ILE A 62 1.61 -7.44 0.15
CA ILE A 62 2.70 -6.48 0.45
C ILE A 62 3.88 -7.18 1.14
N PHE A 63 3.61 -8.13 2.03
CA PHE A 63 4.65 -8.95 2.67
C PHE A 63 5.38 -9.83 1.65
N LEU A 64 4.68 -10.41 0.67
CA LEU A 64 5.31 -11.17 -0.41
C LEU A 64 6.23 -10.28 -1.26
N ILE A 65 5.78 -9.08 -1.64
CA ILE A 65 6.61 -8.11 -2.39
C ILE A 65 7.87 -7.75 -1.59
N SER A 66 7.70 -7.42 -0.31
CA SER A 66 8.82 -7.07 0.59
C SER A 66 9.82 -8.21 0.71
N SER A 67 9.34 -9.45 0.80
CA SER A 67 10.16 -10.66 0.87
C SER A 67 10.93 -10.90 -0.43
N GLU A 68 10.31 -10.66 -1.60
CA GLU A 68 11.02 -10.76 -2.87
C GLU A 68 12.11 -9.70 -3.02
N ILE A 69 11.83 -8.46 -2.61
CA ILE A 69 12.83 -7.38 -2.60
C ILE A 69 14.00 -7.76 -1.66
N ALA A 70 13.70 -8.32 -0.48
CA ALA A 70 14.72 -8.79 0.46
C ALA A 70 15.57 -9.96 -0.08
N GLY A 71 15.12 -10.67 -1.12
CA GLY A 71 15.88 -11.71 -1.82
C GLY A 71 15.28 -13.12 -1.77
N PHE A 72 14.06 -13.28 -1.25
CA PHE A 72 13.35 -14.56 -1.29
C PHE A 72 12.61 -14.76 -2.62
N ASN A 73 12.33 -16.01 -3.00
CA ASN A 73 11.45 -16.29 -4.12
C ASN A 73 10.04 -16.62 -3.60
N MET A 74 9.09 -15.70 -3.77
CA MET A 74 7.72 -15.86 -3.30
C MET A 74 6.74 -16.20 -4.41
N SER A 75 7.22 -16.42 -5.64
CA SER A 75 6.39 -16.69 -6.83
C SER A 75 5.32 -15.61 -7.09
N PHE A 76 5.63 -14.34 -6.81
CA PHE A 76 4.73 -13.23 -7.09
C PHE A 76 4.55 -13.07 -8.61
N ASN A 77 3.29 -13.06 -9.08
CA ASN A 77 2.95 -13.16 -10.51
C ASN A 77 1.76 -12.25 -10.90
N ASP A 78 1.40 -12.18 -12.18
CA ASP A 78 0.36 -11.27 -12.69
C ASP A 78 -1.04 -11.47 -12.06
N SER A 79 -1.36 -12.65 -11.52
CA SER A 79 -2.67 -12.90 -10.93
C SER A 79 -2.97 -11.98 -9.72
N PHE A 80 -1.93 -11.55 -9.00
CA PHE A 80 -2.05 -10.59 -7.90
C PHE A 80 -2.50 -9.22 -8.41
N VAL A 81 -1.96 -8.76 -9.54
CA VAL A 81 -2.36 -7.49 -10.16
C VAL A 81 -3.81 -7.57 -10.62
N THR A 82 -4.18 -8.67 -11.29
CA THR A 82 -5.56 -8.92 -11.73
C THR A 82 -6.55 -8.99 -10.57
N LYS A 83 -6.14 -9.52 -9.41
CA LYS A 83 -6.98 -9.53 -8.19
C LYS A 83 -7.31 -8.11 -7.75
N ILE A 84 -6.33 -7.19 -7.75
CA ILE A 84 -6.55 -5.78 -7.39
C ILE A 84 -7.43 -5.07 -8.41
N GLU A 85 -7.23 -5.32 -9.71
CA GLU A 85 -8.07 -4.76 -10.78
C GLU A 85 -9.54 -5.20 -10.61
N LYS A 86 -9.79 -6.48 -10.31
CA LYS A 86 -11.15 -6.97 -10.00
C LYS A 86 -11.75 -6.31 -8.76
N LEU A 87 -10.97 -6.06 -7.71
CA LEU A 87 -11.46 -5.36 -6.52
C LEU A 87 -11.83 -3.90 -6.87
N ILE A 88 -11.01 -3.22 -7.67
CA ILE A 88 -11.31 -1.87 -8.16
C ILE A 88 -12.66 -1.87 -8.90
N ASP A 89 -12.87 -2.79 -9.82
CA ASP A 89 -14.11 -2.89 -10.60
C ASP A 89 -15.31 -3.21 -9.70
N ASN A 90 -15.17 -4.16 -8.77
CA ASN A 90 -16.24 -4.56 -7.86
C ASN A 90 -16.72 -3.40 -6.98
N TYR A 91 -15.79 -2.74 -6.27
CA TYR A 91 -16.15 -1.61 -5.40
C TYR A 91 -16.57 -0.38 -6.23
N GLY A 92 -15.86 -0.10 -7.33
CA GLY A 92 -16.11 1.02 -8.21
C GLY A 92 -17.48 0.97 -8.88
N SER A 93 -17.96 -0.22 -9.26
CA SER A 93 -19.28 -0.40 -9.89
C SER A 93 -20.46 0.01 -9.02
N THR A 94 -20.27 0.10 -7.70
CA THR A 94 -21.30 0.51 -6.74
C THR A 94 -21.35 2.02 -6.51
N LEU A 95 -20.38 2.76 -7.02
CA LEU A 95 -20.22 4.19 -6.80
C LEU A 95 -20.96 5.01 -7.87
N PRO A 96 -21.51 6.18 -7.51
CA PRO A 96 -21.92 7.16 -8.51
C PRO A 96 -20.68 7.67 -9.29
N PRO A 97 -20.86 8.18 -10.53
CA PRO A 97 -19.76 8.69 -11.33
C PRO A 97 -18.95 9.78 -10.60
N ILE A 98 -17.66 9.55 -10.39
CA ILE A 98 -16.74 10.51 -9.80
C ILE A 98 -16.21 11.42 -10.91
N THR A 99 -16.69 12.66 -10.95
CA THR A 99 -16.34 13.62 -12.01
C THR A 99 -15.41 14.73 -11.55
N LYS A 100 -15.20 14.86 -10.23
CA LYS A 100 -14.34 15.89 -9.62
C LYS A 100 -13.31 15.28 -8.69
N PHE A 101 -12.29 16.07 -8.39
CA PHE A 101 -11.31 15.72 -7.37
C PHE A 101 -11.98 15.70 -5.99
N ILE A 102 -11.79 14.60 -5.25
CA ILE A 102 -12.31 14.43 -3.88
C ILE A 102 -11.18 14.72 -2.90
N PHE A 103 -11.46 15.58 -1.92
CA PHE A 103 -10.52 15.83 -0.82
C PHE A 103 -10.41 14.61 0.10
N PRO A 104 -9.21 14.26 0.55
CA PRO A 104 -9.02 13.13 1.44
C PRO A 104 -9.64 13.40 2.81
N GLY A 105 -10.68 12.67 3.17
CA GLY A 105 -11.39 12.83 4.44
C GLY A 105 -12.78 12.17 4.44
N GLY A 106 -13.63 12.61 5.36
CA GLY A 106 -14.97 12.05 5.58
C GLY A 106 -14.98 11.10 6.79
N HIS A 107 -15.53 9.91 6.61
CA HIS A 107 -15.51 8.85 7.61
C HIS A 107 -14.07 8.53 8.03
N GLU A 108 -13.85 8.16 9.30
CA GLU A 108 -12.51 7.90 9.86
C GLU A 108 -11.72 6.90 9.00
N ALA A 109 -12.35 5.78 8.62
CA ALA A 109 -11.72 4.79 7.76
C ALA A 109 -11.42 5.30 6.34
N SER A 110 -12.24 6.19 5.79
CA SER A 110 -11.97 6.82 4.49
C SER A 110 -10.74 7.73 4.57
N ALA A 111 -10.62 8.53 5.63
CA ALA A 111 -9.46 9.38 5.86
C ALA A 111 -8.16 8.54 5.97
N PHE A 112 -8.19 7.44 6.72
CA PHE A 112 -7.05 6.53 6.82
C PHE A 112 -6.76 5.79 5.50
N LEU A 113 -7.77 5.41 4.71
CA LEU A 113 -7.55 4.84 3.37
C LEU A 113 -6.90 5.83 2.41
N HIS A 114 -7.29 7.11 2.47
CA HIS A 114 -6.60 8.16 1.71
C HIS A 114 -5.16 8.40 2.20
N PHE A 115 -4.89 8.25 3.50
CA PHE A 115 -3.53 8.30 4.02
C PHE A 115 -2.71 7.09 3.54
N ALA A 116 -3.24 5.88 3.68
CA ALA A 116 -2.64 4.65 3.16
C ALA A 116 -2.35 4.77 1.66
N ARG A 117 -3.25 5.38 0.86
CA ARG A 117 -3.01 5.67 -0.56
C ARG A 117 -1.78 6.56 -0.77
N ALA A 118 -1.59 7.59 0.05
CA ALA A 118 -0.42 8.47 -0.06
C ALA A 118 0.88 7.74 0.31
N VAL A 119 0.84 6.89 1.35
CA VAL A 119 1.96 6.04 1.76
C VAL A 119 2.28 4.98 0.69
N CYS A 120 1.26 4.36 0.10
CA CYS A 120 1.41 3.42 -1.01
C CYS A 120 2.14 4.05 -2.19
N ARG A 121 1.79 5.29 -2.55
CA ARG A 121 2.50 6.04 -3.61
C ARG A 121 3.92 6.43 -3.21
N ARG A 122 4.21 6.59 -1.92
CA ARG A 122 5.58 6.84 -1.42
C ARG A 122 6.42 5.56 -1.55
N ALA A 123 5.91 4.44 -1.08
CA ALA A 123 6.52 3.11 -1.25
C ALA A 123 6.75 2.80 -2.75
N GLU A 124 5.76 3.04 -3.61
CA GLU A 124 5.85 2.87 -5.06
C GLU A 124 7.06 3.62 -5.65
N ARG A 125 7.29 4.88 -5.26
CA ARG A 125 8.45 5.66 -5.76
C ARG A 125 9.80 5.03 -5.38
N LYS A 126 9.90 4.49 -4.16
CA LYS A 126 11.12 3.79 -3.71
C LYS A 126 11.29 2.47 -4.46
N VAL A 127 10.22 1.70 -4.62
CA VAL A 127 10.23 0.44 -5.40
C VAL A 127 10.54 0.68 -6.89
N VAL A 128 10.06 1.77 -7.48
CA VAL A 128 10.45 2.18 -8.85
C VAL A 128 11.95 2.44 -8.95
N SER A 129 12.56 3.04 -7.92
CA SER A 129 14.01 3.27 -7.90
C SER A 129 14.77 1.94 -7.83
N LEU A 130 14.28 0.98 -7.04
CA LEU A 130 14.84 -0.38 -6.99
C LEU A 130 14.65 -1.13 -8.31
N TYR A 131 13.49 -0.99 -8.97
CA TYR A 131 13.21 -1.60 -10.27
C TYR A 131 14.20 -1.12 -11.33
N LYS A 132 14.44 0.20 -11.40
CA LYS A 132 15.45 0.79 -12.30
C LYS A 132 16.86 0.22 -12.09
N ASN A 133 17.17 -0.20 -10.86
CA ASN A 133 18.46 -0.78 -10.48
C ASN A 133 18.46 -2.33 -10.50
N GLY A 134 17.42 -2.97 -11.05
CA GLY A 134 17.32 -4.43 -11.14
C GLY A 134 17.12 -5.16 -9.80
N LYS A 135 16.68 -4.45 -8.76
CA LYS A 135 16.46 -4.97 -7.40
C LYS A 135 14.99 -5.23 -7.07
N ALA A 136 14.06 -4.81 -7.93
CA ALA A 136 12.65 -5.12 -7.85
C ALA A 136 12.12 -5.54 -9.23
N LYS A 137 10.96 -6.19 -9.27
CA LYS A 137 10.31 -6.64 -10.52
C LYS A 137 9.30 -5.59 -11.00
N ASP A 138 9.05 -5.53 -12.30
CA ASP A 138 7.98 -4.69 -12.89
C ASP A 138 6.61 -4.99 -12.25
N LEU A 139 6.34 -6.26 -11.95
CA LEU A 139 5.12 -6.70 -11.27
C LEU A 139 4.90 -6.02 -9.91
N HIS A 140 5.96 -5.76 -9.15
CA HIS A 140 5.85 -5.08 -7.85
C HIS A 140 5.36 -3.63 -8.04
N VAL A 141 5.93 -2.93 -9.03
CA VAL A 141 5.55 -1.56 -9.39
C VAL A 141 4.10 -1.54 -9.89
N ARG A 142 3.73 -2.44 -10.80
CA ARG A 142 2.37 -2.55 -11.33
C ARG A 142 1.35 -2.81 -10.21
N TYR A 143 1.64 -3.71 -9.28
CA TYR A 143 0.76 -4.00 -8.15
C TYR A 143 0.55 -2.77 -7.27
N LEU A 144 1.63 -2.10 -6.81
CA LEU A 144 1.51 -0.91 -5.94
C LEU A 144 0.78 0.24 -6.63
N ASN A 145 0.99 0.41 -7.93
CA ASN A 145 0.28 1.39 -8.73
C ASN A 145 -1.25 1.15 -8.69
N ARG A 146 -1.68 -0.09 -8.94
CA ARG A 146 -3.09 -0.51 -8.87
C ARG A 146 -3.64 -0.44 -7.46
N LEU A 147 -2.85 -0.84 -6.46
CA LEU A 147 -3.24 -0.75 -5.06
C LEU A 147 -3.54 0.70 -4.65
N SER A 148 -2.76 1.68 -5.12
CA SER A 148 -3.07 3.09 -4.85
C SER A 148 -4.42 3.53 -5.44
N SER A 149 -4.82 2.98 -6.58
CA SER A 149 -6.16 3.20 -7.16
C SER A 149 -7.25 2.50 -6.35
N LEU A 150 -7.03 1.25 -5.92
CA LEU A 150 -7.96 0.54 -5.05
C LEU A 150 -8.18 1.28 -3.74
N LEU A 151 -7.12 1.77 -3.08
CA LEU A 151 -7.24 2.53 -1.84
C LEU A 151 -8.03 3.83 -2.00
N PHE A 152 -7.96 4.47 -3.18
CA PHE A 152 -8.85 5.59 -3.51
C PHE A 152 -10.31 5.14 -3.61
N VAL A 153 -10.58 4.08 -4.38
CA VAL A 153 -11.95 3.55 -4.56
C VAL A 153 -12.55 3.13 -3.23
N LEU A 154 -11.81 2.41 -2.39
CA LEU A 154 -12.26 2.01 -1.06
C LEU A 154 -12.56 3.22 -0.17
N ALA A 155 -11.74 4.27 -0.19
CA ALA A 155 -11.99 5.47 0.60
C ALA A 155 -13.33 6.13 0.23
N VAL A 156 -13.55 6.35 -1.07
CA VAL A 156 -14.80 6.92 -1.60
C VAL A 156 -16.00 6.02 -1.30
N TRP A 157 -15.80 4.70 -1.41
CA TRP A 157 -16.81 3.69 -1.10
C TRP A 157 -17.22 3.66 0.36
N VAL A 158 -16.25 3.75 1.29
CA VAL A 158 -16.57 3.85 2.72
C VAL A 158 -17.43 5.07 2.99
N ASN A 159 -17.06 6.24 2.47
CA ASN A 159 -17.90 7.44 2.63
C ASN A 159 -19.32 7.23 2.08
N TYR A 160 -19.43 6.65 0.88
CA TYR A 160 -20.73 6.38 0.24
C TYR A 160 -21.61 5.43 1.07
N ILE A 161 -21.05 4.33 1.56
CA ILE A 161 -21.77 3.34 2.37
C ILE A 161 -22.20 3.90 3.72
N GLU A 162 -21.37 4.72 4.35
CA GLU A 162 -21.65 5.32 5.65
C GLU A 162 -22.51 6.60 5.54
N GLY A 163 -22.92 7.00 4.34
CA GLY A 163 -23.72 8.20 4.11
C GLY A 163 -22.97 9.51 4.36
N VAL A 164 -21.64 9.48 4.33
CA VAL A 164 -20.77 10.66 4.47
C VAL A 164 -20.46 11.25 3.10
N GLU A 165 -20.65 12.56 2.93
CA GLU A 165 -20.37 13.23 1.66
C GLU A 165 -18.87 13.22 1.33
N ASN A 166 -18.53 12.83 0.10
CA ASN A 166 -17.20 13.03 -0.45
C ASN A 166 -17.02 14.50 -0.83
N VAL A 167 -16.19 15.23 -0.10
CA VAL A 167 -16.00 16.67 -0.33
C VAL A 167 -15.28 16.90 -1.65
N GLU A 168 -16.01 17.38 -2.65
CA GLU A 168 -15.45 17.68 -3.96
C GLU A 168 -14.76 19.06 -4.01
N TRP A 169 -13.63 19.14 -4.72
CA TRP A 169 -13.04 20.41 -5.10
C TRP A 169 -13.91 21.12 -6.15
N LYS A 170 -14.46 22.28 -5.77
CA LYS A 170 -15.40 23.07 -6.60
C LYS A 170 -14.71 24.02 -7.59
N GLY A 171 -13.38 23.96 -7.73
CA GLY A 171 -12.62 24.95 -8.50
C GLY A 171 -12.39 26.25 -7.73
N LYS A 172 -11.54 27.13 -8.24
CA LYS A 172 -11.57 28.54 -7.86
C LYS A 172 -12.62 29.22 -8.74
N SER A 173 -13.65 29.81 -8.13
CA SER A 173 -14.50 30.78 -8.82
C SER A 173 -13.60 31.85 -9.42
N LYS A 174 -13.74 32.14 -10.72
CA LYS A 174 -13.07 33.28 -11.36
C LYS A 174 -13.62 34.59 -10.83
#